data_AF-A0A3D2CL26-F1
#
_entry.id   AF-A0A3D2CL26-F1
#
_cell.length_a   1.000
_cell.length_b   1.000
_cell.length_c   1.000
_cell.angle_alpha   90.00
_cell.angle_beta   90.00
_cell.angle_gamma   90.00
#
_symmetry.space_group_name_H-M   'P 1'
#
loop_
_entity.id
_entity.type
_entity.pdbx_description
1 polymer ?
#
loop_
_entity_poly.entity_id
_entity_poly.type
_entity_poly.pdbx_seq_one_letter_code
_entity_poly.pdbx_strand_id
1 'polypeptide(L)'
;MRVLQSYEGIEGRTIEIAGGNVSVISSDDGLNGTVTSGTGITISGGTLYVLAGGDGADANSQTSYGGILFSGGYSVIISTGKSDSSIDSERGYKYSGGYVLGIGLSGGMGSEATNCQSLASYGKTATLSLSQGNYLTVSGMASVKIPTSMSALVVVLGSTSASVSSASSGLGTADSNGVCWLVK
;
A
#
# COMPACT_ATOMS: atom_id res chain seq x y z
N MET A 1 6.31 -10.78 11.49
CA MET A 1 4.98 -10.85 12.13
C MET A 1 3.96 -11.22 11.06
N ARG A 2 2.95 -12.04 11.40
CA ARG A 2 1.81 -12.30 10.52
C ARG A 2 0.51 -12.11 11.29
N VAL A 3 -0.38 -11.30 10.75
CA VAL A 3 -1.77 -11.14 11.18
C VAL A 3 -2.62 -11.63 10.02
N LEU A 4 -3.35 -12.71 10.22
CA LEU A 4 -4.06 -13.41 9.14
C LEU A 4 -5.53 -13.54 9.52
N GLN A 5 -6.43 -13.29 8.56
CA GLN A 5 -7.87 -13.54 8.68
C GLN A 5 -8.52 -12.76 9.83
N SER A 6 -8.14 -11.50 10.00
CA SER A 6 -8.72 -10.62 11.03
C SER A 6 -9.81 -9.72 10.41
N TYR A 7 -10.65 -9.10 11.25
CA TYR A 7 -11.61 -8.11 10.76
C TYR A 7 -10.86 -6.83 10.36
N GLU A 8 -10.39 -6.09 11.36
CA GLU A 8 -9.26 -5.17 11.26
C GLU A 8 -7.95 -5.96 11.31
N GLY A 9 -6.92 -5.52 10.60
CA GLY A 9 -5.59 -6.11 10.66
C GLY A 9 -4.84 -5.67 11.93
N ILE A 10 -4.09 -4.57 11.83
CA ILE A 10 -3.45 -3.93 12.99
C ILE A 10 -4.24 -2.67 13.32
N GLU A 11 -4.88 -2.64 14.48
CA GLU A 11 -5.62 -1.48 14.96
C GLU A 11 -4.92 -0.87 16.16
N GLY A 12 -4.85 0.46 16.19
CA GLY A 12 -4.35 1.17 17.35
C GLY A 12 -4.56 2.67 17.25
N ARG A 13 -4.36 3.36 18.37
CA ARG A 13 -4.34 4.84 18.35
C ARG A 13 -3.23 5.33 17.42
N THR A 14 -2.04 4.75 17.59
CA THR A 14 -0.90 4.95 16.69
C THR A 14 -0.29 3.60 16.35
N ILE A 15 0.14 3.43 15.11
CA ILE A 15 0.80 2.23 14.59
C ILE A 15 2.18 2.62 14.07
N GLU A 16 3.20 1.86 14.47
CA GLU A 16 4.56 2.03 13.98
C GLU A 16 5.10 0.71 13.42
N ILE A 17 5.45 0.72 12.13
CA ILE A 17 6.18 -0.35 11.45
C ILE A 17 7.62 0.14 11.20
N ALA A 18 8.50 -0.13 12.16
CA ALA A 18 9.90 0.29 12.11
C ALA A 18 10.86 -0.72 11.46
N GLY A 19 10.41 -1.96 11.24
CA GLY A 19 11.28 -3.02 10.73
C GLY A 19 10.63 -4.40 10.67
N GLY A 20 11.44 -5.39 10.26
CA GLY A 20 11.02 -6.78 10.13
C GLY A 20 10.24 -7.08 8.85
N ASN A 21 9.75 -8.31 8.73
CA ASN A 21 8.82 -8.73 7.67
C ASN A 21 7.41 -8.86 8.27
N VAL A 22 6.50 -7.97 7.85
CA VAL A 22 5.14 -7.85 8.35
C VAL A 22 4.16 -8.21 7.23
N SER A 23 3.25 -9.14 7.52
CA SER A 23 2.18 -9.57 6.63
C SER A 23 0.85 -9.41 7.35
N VAL A 24 -0.07 -8.65 6.76
CA VAL A 24 -1.40 -8.37 7.29
C VAL A 24 -2.44 -8.74 6.26
N ILE A 25 -3.37 -9.62 6.63
CA ILE A 25 -4.51 -10.01 5.80
C ILE A 25 -5.78 -9.86 6.63
N SER A 26 -6.68 -8.98 6.19
CA SER A 26 -7.89 -8.59 6.90
C SER A 26 -9.10 -8.53 5.96
N SER A 27 -10.30 -8.60 6.54
CA SER A 27 -11.55 -8.49 5.77
C SER A 27 -12.07 -7.06 5.67
N ASP A 28 -11.68 -6.19 6.60
CA ASP A 28 -11.90 -4.74 6.56
C ASP A 28 -10.54 -4.07 6.38
N ASP A 29 -10.09 -3.17 7.26
CA ASP A 29 -8.85 -2.43 7.04
C ASP A 29 -7.61 -3.25 7.39
N GLY A 30 -6.52 -3.01 6.65
CA GLY A 30 -5.23 -3.62 6.90
C GLY A 30 -4.54 -3.01 8.12
N LEU A 31 -4.43 -1.69 8.12
CA LEU A 31 -3.93 -0.90 9.25
C LEU A 31 -4.98 0.16 9.57
N ASN A 32 -5.37 0.29 10.83
CA ASN A 32 -6.37 1.26 11.26
C ASN A 32 -5.83 2.13 12.41
N GLY A 33 -5.45 3.36 12.06
CA GLY A 33 -4.97 4.39 12.98
C GLY A 33 -6.09 5.33 13.42
N THR A 34 -6.44 5.31 14.71
CA THR A 34 -7.65 6.00 15.22
C THR A 34 -7.42 7.40 15.79
N VAL A 35 -6.18 7.93 15.77
CA VAL A 35 -5.98 9.34 16.15
C VAL A 35 -6.65 10.28 15.16
N THR A 36 -7.30 11.31 15.70
CA THR A 36 -7.89 12.40 14.90
C THR A 36 -6.94 13.59 14.70
N SER A 37 -5.73 13.54 15.29
CA SER A 37 -4.70 14.58 15.17
C SER A 37 -3.29 13.98 15.33
N GLY A 38 -2.30 14.55 14.63
CA GLY A 38 -0.95 14.00 14.55
C GLY A 38 -0.84 12.86 13.53
N THR A 39 0.13 11.98 13.71
CA THR A 39 0.38 10.83 12.83
C THR A 39 -0.14 9.55 13.45
N GLY A 40 -1.08 8.90 12.75
CA GLY A 40 -1.69 7.65 13.18
C GLY A 40 -0.92 6.43 12.71
N ILE A 41 -0.33 6.47 11.51
CA ILE A 41 0.45 5.35 10.99
C ILE A 41 1.81 5.85 10.54
N THR A 42 2.88 5.23 11.06
CA THR A 42 4.26 5.45 10.60
C THR A 42 4.87 4.17 10.08
N ILE A 43 5.40 4.20 8.87
CA ILE A 43 6.17 3.12 8.28
C ILE A 43 7.57 3.66 7.97
N SER A 44 8.57 3.15 8.67
CA SER A 44 9.95 3.66 8.61
C SER A 44 10.98 2.59 8.24
N GLY A 45 10.62 1.32 8.24
CA GLY A 45 11.55 0.25 7.88
C GLY A 45 10.90 -1.13 7.66
N GLY A 46 11.72 -2.08 7.21
CA GLY A 46 11.29 -3.45 6.94
C GLY A 46 10.48 -3.63 5.66
N THR A 47 9.88 -4.80 5.51
CA THR A 47 8.93 -5.12 4.44
C THR A 47 7.53 -5.24 5.02
N LEU A 48 6.57 -4.53 4.44
CA LEU A 48 5.16 -4.58 4.80
C LEU A 48 4.35 -5.08 3.60
N TYR A 49 3.58 -6.14 3.82
CA TYR A 49 2.54 -6.59 2.91
C TYR A 49 1.18 -6.48 3.60
N VAL A 50 0.23 -5.83 2.93
CA VAL A 50 -1.16 -5.74 3.35
C VAL A 50 -2.07 -6.21 2.23
N LEU A 51 -3.04 -7.06 2.58
CA LEU A 51 -4.18 -7.41 1.75
C LEU A 51 -5.47 -7.21 2.56
N ALA A 52 -6.21 -6.17 2.22
CA ALA A 52 -7.40 -5.73 2.92
C ALA A 52 -8.66 -5.86 2.04
N GLY A 53 -9.78 -6.20 2.69
CA GLY A 53 -11.11 -6.13 2.07
C GLY A 53 -11.68 -4.72 2.07
N GLY A 54 -11.32 -3.91 3.08
CA GLY A 54 -11.54 -2.46 3.19
C GLY A 54 -10.28 -1.69 2.79
N ASP A 55 -9.91 -0.67 3.57
CA ASP A 55 -8.75 0.16 3.30
C ASP A 55 -7.44 -0.58 3.58
N GLY A 56 -6.44 -0.36 2.72
CA GLY A 56 -5.13 -0.93 2.94
C GLY A 56 -4.47 -0.35 4.20
N ALA A 57 -4.46 0.97 4.30
CA ALA A 57 -4.09 1.69 5.50
C ALA A 57 -5.05 2.86 5.65
N ASP A 58 -5.80 2.88 6.74
CA ASP A 58 -6.73 3.95 7.13
C ASP A 58 -6.17 4.71 8.33
N ALA A 59 -6.18 6.04 8.25
CA ALA A 59 -5.73 6.89 9.33
C ALA A 59 -6.59 8.14 9.48
N ASN A 60 -7.37 8.15 10.57
CA ASN A 60 -8.44 9.09 10.88
C ASN A 60 -8.02 10.57 11.14
N SER A 61 -6.75 10.90 10.91
CA SER A 61 -6.16 12.15 11.35
C SER A 61 -6.57 13.31 10.48
N GLN A 62 -7.04 14.37 11.13
CA GLN A 62 -7.41 15.62 10.46
C GLN A 62 -6.22 16.58 10.29
N THR A 63 -5.01 16.17 10.67
CA THR A 63 -3.79 16.97 10.47
C THR A 63 -3.41 16.93 8.99
N SER A 64 -3.21 18.11 8.38
CA SER A 64 -2.87 18.22 6.96
C SER A 64 -1.61 17.41 6.63
N TYR A 65 -1.75 16.42 5.75
CA TYR A 65 -0.72 15.46 5.36
C TYR A 65 -0.09 14.69 6.53
N GLY A 66 -0.83 14.57 7.64
CA GLY A 66 -0.32 14.07 8.90
C GLY A 66 -0.70 12.63 9.20
N GLY A 67 -1.78 12.09 8.62
CA GLY A 67 -2.36 10.82 9.07
C GLY A 67 -1.43 9.62 8.89
N ILE A 68 -0.78 9.55 7.74
CA ILE A 68 0.20 8.49 7.43
C ILE A 68 1.55 9.12 7.07
N LEU A 69 2.63 8.55 7.61
CA LEU A 69 4.01 8.86 7.25
C LEU A 69 4.72 7.62 6.71
N PHE A 70 5.07 7.66 5.42
CA PHE A 70 6.02 6.75 4.80
C PHE A 70 7.41 7.38 4.80
N SER A 71 8.29 6.91 5.67
CA SER A 71 9.65 7.46 5.84
C SER A 71 10.78 6.51 5.47
N GLY A 72 10.47 5.24 5.28
CA GLY A 72 11.42 4.21 4.90
C GLY A 72 10.74 2.85 4.73
N GLY A 73 11.55 1.82 4.52
CA GLY A 73 11.05 0.46 4.30
C GLY A 73 10.31 0.31 2.96
N TYR A 74 9.65 -0.83 2.84
CA TYR A 74 9.25 -1.42 1.58
C TYR A 74 7.82 -1.95 1.69
N SER A 75 6.85 -1.27 1.09
CA SER A 75 5.43 -1.55 1.30
C SER A 75 4.72 -1.99 0.03
N VAL A 76 3.94 -3.06 0.11
CA VAL A 76 2.88 -3.43 -0.84
C VAL A 76 1.57 -3.41 -0.06
N ILE A 77 0.67 -2.51 -0.44
CA ILE A 77 -0.58 -2.28 0.27
C ILE A 77 -1.73 -2.45 -0.71
N ILE A 78 -2.51 -3.53 -0.55
CA ILE A 78 -3.57 -3.91 -1.46
C ILE A 78 -4.92 -3.72 -0.78
N SER A 79 -5.80 -2.94 -1.39
CA SER A 79 -7.22 -2.89 -1.05
C SER A 79 -8.04 -3.53 -2.17
N THR A 80 -9.02 -4.33 -1.78
CA THR A 80 -9.94 -5.02 -2.71
C THR A 80 -11.37 -4.51 -2.62
N GLY A 81 -11.63 -3.57 -1.72
CA GLY A 81 -12.93 -2.99 -1.43
C GLY A 81 -13.37 -1.97 -2.46
N LYS A 82 -14.69 -1.94 -2.74
CA LYS A 82 -15.27 -1.12 -3.83
C LYS A 82 -15.37 0.36 -3.48
N SER A 83 -15.40 0.67 -2.19
CA SER A 83 -15.58 2.03 -1.67
C SER A 83 -14.41 2.40 -0.79
N ASP A 84 -13.25 1.81 -1.09
CA ASP A 84 -12.07 1.77 -0.24
C ASP A 84 -10.84 2.11 -1.08
N SER A 85 -9.71 2.24 -0.41
CA SER A 85 -8.46 2.76 -0.91
C SER A 85 -7.27 1.93 -0.45
N SER A 86 -6.20 1.87 -1.25
CA SER A 86 -4.95 1.29 -0.75
C SER A 86 -4.31 2.15 0.34
N ILE A 87 -4.56 3.47 0.32
CA ILE A 87 -4.02 4.42 1.30
C ILE A 87 -5.12 5.44 1.54
N ASP A 88 -5.80 5.34 2.67
CA ASP A 88 -6.79 6.31 3.11
C ASP A 88 -6.25 7.17 4.26
N SER A 89 -6.40 8.47 4.09
CA SER A 89 -6.22 9.44 5.16
C SER A 89 -6.98 10.70 4.79
N GLU A 90 -7.82 11.17 5.71
CA GLU A 90 -8.82 12.21 5.43
C GLU A 90 -8.21 13.55 5.05
N ARG A 91 -6.97 13.79 5.46
CA ARG A 91 -6.24 15.03 5.17
C ARG A 91 -4.92 14.76 4.46
N GLY A 92 -4.79 13.58 3.85
CA GLY A 92 -3.65 13.16 3.06
C GLY A 92 -2.49 12.67 3.91
N TYR A 93 -1.43 12.25 3.21
CA TYR A 93 -0.26 11.62 3.83
C TYR A 93 1.05 12.26 3.37
N LYS A 94 2.11 11.94 4.12
CA LYS A 94 3.47 12.39 3.83
C LYS A 94 4.34 11.21 3.42
N TYR A 95 5.18 11.48 2.42
CA TYR A 95 6.23 10.58 1.99
C TYR A 95 7.58 11.28 2.12
N SER A 96 8.58 10.54 2.64
CA SER A 96 9.96 11.00 2.73
C SER A 96 10.99 9.92 2.44
N GLY A 97 10.60 8.66 2.24
CA GLY A 97 11.56 7.59 1.96
C GLY A 97 10.95 6.20 1.84
N GLY A 98 11.79 5.26 1.38
CA GLY A 98 11.41 3.88 1.12
C GLY A 98 10.82 3.69 -0.27
N TYR A 99 10.02 2.64 -0.42
CA TYR A 99 9.07 2.57 -1.52
C TYR A 99 7.70 2.09 -1.05
N VAL A 100 6.68 2.55 -1.76
CA VAL A 100 5.29 2.18 -1.47
C VAL A 100 4.61 1.84 -2.79
N LEU A 101 3.98 0.67 -2.82
CA LEU A 101 3.13 0.23 -3.89
C LEU A 101 1.71 0.07 -3.33
N GLY A 102 0.88 1.09 -3.53
CA GLY A 102 -0.56 1.04 -3.26
C GLY A 102 -1.30 0.44 -4.45
N ILE A 103 -2.12 -0.57 -4.23
CA ILE A 103 -2.91 -1.25 -5.28
C ILE A 103 -4.37 -1.27 -4.81
N GLY A 104 -5.20 -0.42 -5.39
CA GLY A 104 -6.64 -0.35 -5.07
C GLY A 104 -7.49 -0.44 -6.33
N LEU A 105 -8.82 -0.52 -6.17
CA LEU A 105 -9.75 -0.49 -7.30
C LEU A 105 -9.74 0.90 -7.98
N SER A 106 -9.58 0.91 -9.30
CA SER A 106 -9.80 2.09 -10.14
C SER A 106 -11.28 2.42 -10.15
N GLY A 107 -11.64 3.56 -9.55
CA GLY A 107 -13.04 3.98 -9.34
C GLY A 107 -13.55 3.79 -7.90
N GLY A 108 -12.71 3.28 -6.99
CA GLY A 108 -12.91 3.40 -5.53
C GLY A 108 -12.46 4.76 -5.00
N MET A 109 -12.01 4.83 -3.75
CA MET A 109 -11.48 6.04 -3.09
C MET A 109 -10.05 6.38 -3.55
N GLY A 110 -9.91 6.62 -4.86
CA GLY A 110 -8.62 6.88 -5.50
C GLY A 110 -8.05 8.28 -5.25
N SER A 111 -8.86 9.23 -4.77
CA SER A 111 -8.38 10.59 -4.46
C SER A 111 -7.52 10.59 -3.20
N GLU A 112 -7.92 9.79 -2.22
CA GLU A 112 -7.27 9.56 -0.94
C GLU A 112 -5.92 8.88 -1.16
N ALA A 113 -5.91 7.81 -1.98
CA ALA A 113 -4.70 7.10 -2.39
C ALA A 113 -3.65 8.02 -3.01
N THR A 114 -4.08 9.09 -3.68
CA THR A 114 -3.21 10.03 -4.40
C THR A 114 -2.97 11.34 -3.66
N ASN A 115 -3.58 11.52 -2.48
CA ASN A 115 -3.45 12.72 -1.63
C ASN A 115 -2.13 12.74 -0.83
N CYS A 116 -1.02 12.55 -1.54
CA CYS A 116 0.32 12.73 -1.01
C CYS A 116 0.72 14.22 -1.10
N GLN A 117 1.36 14.76 -0.06
CA GLN A 117 1.84 16.14 0.00
C GLN A 117 2.59 16.61 -1.27
N SER A 118 3.30 15.71 -1.96
CA SER A 118 3.93 16.01 -3.25
C SER A 118 4.07 14.76 -4.12
N LEU A 119 2.95 14.12 -4.49
CA LEU A 119 2.96 12.87 -5.28
C LEU A 119 3.87 12.96 -6.51
N ALA A 120 3.75 14.01 -7.32
CA ALA A 120 4.52 14.17 -8.55
C ALA A 120 6.04 14.30 -8.34
N SER A 121 6.48 14.68 -7.15
CA SER A 121 7.91 14.77 -6.79
C SER A 121 8.48 13.43 -6.36
N TYR A 122 7.64 12.52 -5.85
CA TYR A 122 8.08 11.29 -5.20
C TYR A 122 7.64 10.02 -5.92
N GLY A 123 6.71 10.14 -6.86
CA GLY A 123 6.00 9.00 -7.38
C GLY A 123 5.16 9.30 -8.61
N LYS A 124 4.31 8.34 -8.95
CA LYS A 124 3.38 8.38 -10.07
C LYS A 124 2.22 7.44 -9.80
N THR A 125 1.21 7.51 -10.66
CA THR A 125 0.15 6.51 -10.72
C THR A 125 0.16 5.77 -12.05
N ALA A 126 -0.51 4.62 -12.07
CA ALA A 126 -0.87 3.90 -13.28
C ALA A 126 -2.26 3.27 -13.10
N THR A 127 -2.99 3.10 -14.21
CA THR A 127 -4.23 2.34 -14.23
C THR A 127 -4.08 1.18 -15.20
N LEU A 128 -4.42 -0.02 -14.76
CA LEU A 128 -4.33 -1.23 -15.59
C LEU A 128 -5.25 -2.34 -15.08
N SER A 129 -5.70 -3.20 -15.99
CA SER A 129 -6.43 -4.41 -15.63
C SER A 129 -5.46 -5.47 -15.11
N LEU A 130 -5.71 -5.95 -13.90
CA LEU A 130 -4.96 -7.00 -13.24
C LEU A 130 -5.83 -8.25 -13.14
N SER A 131 -5.29 -9.40 -13.53
CA SER A 131 -5.97 -10.69 -13.40
C SER A 131 -5.41 -11.45 -12.20
N GLN A 132 -6.27 -12.10 -11.44
CA GLN A 132 -5.87 -13.00 -10.37
C GLN A 132 -4.84 -14.03 -10.86
N GLY A 133 -3.79 -14.26 -10.07
CA GLY A 133 -2.72 -15.21 -10.37
C GLY A 133 -1.64 -14.68 -11.31
N ASN A 134 -1.93 -13.64 -12.11
CA ASN A 134 -0.91 -12.89 -12.85
C ASN A 134 -0.12 -11.99 -11.91
N TYR A 135 0.84 -11.24 -12.45
CA TYR A 135 1.75 -10.40 -11.70
C TYR A 135 1.67 -8.95 -12.16
N LEU A 136 1.61 -8.03 -11.21
CA LEU A 136 1.97 -6.62 -11.42
C LEU A 136 3.47 -6.48 -11.21
N THR A 137 4.17 -5.85 -12.15
CA THR A 137 5.59 -5.54 -12.01
C THR A 137 5.79 -4.04 -12.04
N VAL A 138 6.50 -3.54 -11.02
CA VAL A 138 7.01 -2.18 -10.96
C VAL A 138 8.54 -2.25 -10.99
N SER A 139 9.14 -1.74 -12.07
CA SER A 139 10.57 -1.94 -12.32
C SER A 139 11.45 -1.39 -11.20
N GLY A 140 12.40 -2.21 -10.76
CA GLY A 140 13.31 -1.88 -9.66
C GLY A 140 12.67 -1.87 -8.27
N MET A 141 11.38 -2.24 -8.13
CA MET A 141 10.67 -2.21 -6.85
C MET A 141 10.13 -3.59 -6.47
N ALA A 142 9.13 -4.11 -7.19
CA ALA A 142 8.50 -5.37 -6.86
C ALA A 142 7.81 -6.03 -8.06
N SER A 143 7.71 -7.36 -8.03
CA SER A 143 6.78 -8.16 -8.82
C SER A 143 5.78 -8.83 -7.86
N VAL A 144 4.51 -8.44 -7.93
CA VAL A 144 3.45 -8.83 -6.98
C VAL A 144 2.46 -9.74 -7.68
N LYS A 145 2.31 -10.96 -7.15
CA LYS A 145 1.25 -11.88 -7.58
C LYS A 145 -0.11 -11.33 -7.15
N ILE A 146 -1.02 -11.20 -8.10
CA ILE A 146 -2.30 -10.54 -7.89
C ILE A 146 -3.28 -11.49 -7.19
N PRO A 147 -3.79 -11.11 -6.00
CA PRO A 147 -4.64 -11.98 -5.20
C PRO A 147 -6.07 -12.06 -5.74
N THR A 148 -6.56 -10.99 -6.38
CA THR A 148 -7.90 -10.90 -6.97
C THR A 148 -7.88 -10.05 -8.24
N SER A 149 -8.72 -10.39 -9.22
CA SER A 149 -8.83 -9.63 -10.46
C SER A 149 -9.46 -8.26 -10.18
N MET A 150 -8.86 -7.21 -10.74
CA MET A 150 -9.34 -5.83 -10.56
C MET A 150 -8.93 -4.93 -11.73
N SER A 151 -9.75 -3.92 -12.01
CA SER A 151 -9.26 -2.72 -12.69
C SER A 151 -8.54 -1.90 -11.63
N ALA A 152 -7.21 -1.80 -11.67
CA ALA A 152 -6.43 -1.27 -10.55
C ALA A 152 -6.03 0.19 -10.78
N LEU A 153 -6.15 1.01 -9.73
CA LEU A 153 -5.33 2.20 -9.54
C LEU A 153 -4.09 1.78 -8.76
N VAL A 154 -2.91 2.02 -9.34
CA VAL A 154 -1.62 1.71 -8.74
C VAL A 154 -0.92 3.02 -8.39
N VAL A 155 -0.62 3.21 -7.10
CA VAL A 155 0.19 4.32 -6.58
C VAL A 155 1.60 3.81 -6.36
N VAL A 156 2.57 4.49 -6.95
CA VAL A 156 4.00 4.16 -6.86
C VAL A 156 4.71 5.33 -6.21
N LEU A 157 5.26 5.13 -5.01
CA LEU A 157 6.12 6.10 -4.32
C LEU A 157 7.55 5.55 -4.20
N GLY A 158 8.54 6.44 -4.29
CA GLY A 158 9.96 6.09 -4.33
C GLY A 158 10.54 6.01 -5.75
N SER A 159 9.70 6.19 -6.78
CA SER A 159 10.17 6.33 -8.16
C SER A 159 9.14 7.06 -9.02
N THR A 160 9.59 8.11 -9.70
CA THR A 160 8.80 8.85 -10.71
C THR A 160 8.95 8.26 -12.11
N SER A 161 9.92 7.36 -12.33
CA SER A 161 10.28 6.83 -13.65
C SER A 161 10.05 5.32 -13.79
N ALA A 162 9.65 4.63 -12.72
CA ALA A 162 9.38 3.19 -12.78
C ALA A 162 8.30 2.86 -13.84
N SER A 163 8.55 1.78 -14.58
CA SER A 163 7.58 1.20 -15.49
C SER A 163 6.63 0.30 -14.70
N VAL A 164 5.34 0.38 -15.01
CA VAL A 164 4.29 -0.42 -14.39
C VAL A 164 3.65 -1.28 -15.47
N SER A 165 3.66 -2.60 -15.30
CA SER A 165 3.12 -3.56 -16.28
C SER A 165 2.52 -4.79 -15.62
N SER A 166 1.70 -5.54 -16.35
CA SER A 166 1.19 -6.84 -15.93
C SER A 166 1.73 -7.98 -16.81
N ALA A 167 1.94 -9.15 -16.23
CA ALA A 167 2.44 -10.34 -16.93
C ALA A 167 1.86 -11.63 -16.31
N SER A 168 1.81 -12.72 -17.08
CA SER A 168 1.37 -14.04 -16.59
C SER A 168 2.41 -14.73 -15.69
N SER A 169 3.66 -14.25 -15.68
CA SER A 169 4.74 -14.73 -14.83
C SER A 169 5.38 -13.60 -14.05
N GLY A 170 5.83 -13.92 -12.83
CA GLY A 170 6.54 -12.98 -11.96
C GLY A 170 8.02 -12.88 -12.33
N LEU A 171 8.67 -11.83 -11.85
CA LEU A 171 10.11 -11.69 -11.92
C LEU A 171 10.72 -12.25 -10.63
N GLY A 172 11.42 -13.38 -10.70
CA GLY A 172 12.15 -13.96 -9.56
C GLY A 172 11.30 -14.86 -8.64
N THR A 173 11.85 -15.17 -7.47
CA THR A 173 11.17 -16.00 -6.45
C THR A 173 10.35 -15.10 -5.54
N ALA A 174 9.04 -15.31 -5.54
CA ALA A 174 8.14 -14.60 -4.65
C ALA A 174 8.23 -15.15 -3.22
N ASP A 175 8.06 -14.27 -2.23
CA ASP A 175 7.88 -14.66 -0.84
C ASP A 175 6.50 -15.31 -0.61
N SER A 176 6.24 -15.68 0.64
CA SER A 176 4.95 -16.30 1.04
C SER A 176 3.72 -15.39 0.86
N ASN A 177 3.89 -14.09 0.59
CA ASN A 177 2.80 -13.17 0.25
C ASN A 177 2.63 -13.01 -1.27
N GLY A 178 3.45 -13.71 -2.07
CA GLY A 178 3.44 -13.56 -3.52
C GLY A 178 4.22 -12.34 -4.02
N VAL A 179 5.07 -11.73 -3.18
CA VAL A 179 5.88 -10.57 -3.58
C VAL A 179 7.32 -11.00 -3.84
N CYS A 180 7.83 -10.72 -5.03
CA CYS A 180 9.26 -10.70 -5.29
C CYS A 180 9.75 -9.26 -5.20
N TRP A 181 10.53 -8.95 -4.16
CA TRP A 181 11.15 -7.64 -4.00
C TRP A 181 12.34 -7.51 -4.98
N LEU A 182 12.29 -6.53 -5.87
CA LEU A 182 13.28 -6.33 -6.95
C LEU A 182 14.36 -5.31 -6.59
N VAL A 183 14.31 -4.79 -5.37
CA VAL A 183 15.36 -3.94 -4.82
C VAL A 183 16.62 -4.75 -4.53
N LYS A 184 17.76 -4.20 -4.94
CA LYS A 184 19.09 -4.75 -4.66
C LYS A 184 19.64 -4.15 -3.38
#